data_AF-A0A220QHL5-F1
#
_entry.id   AF-A0A220QHL5-F1
#
_cell.length_a   1.000
_cell.length_b   1.000
_cell.length_c   1.000
_cell.angle_alpha   90.00
_cell.angle_beta   90.00
_cell.angle_gamma   90.00
#
_symmetry.space_group_name_H-M   'P 1'
#
loop_
_entity.id
_entity.type
_entity.pdbx_description
1 polymer ?
#
loop_
_entity_poly.entity_id
_entity_poly.type
_entity_poly.pdbx_seq_one_letter_code
_entity_poly.pdbx_strand_id
1 'polypeptide(L)'
;MWFEEQVGTNHRLILSVGGFSQPIQYWQFLADGNIYGSQRGSVQFLGTSDARLKHDITPTDGQQSVDRIKALELVTFVYNDDEQNRVRRGIIAQQAEEVDEQYVKHVNISYLDGNKQINSERLQLDNNVIMMDTLAAVKVLIKRVEVLENKLNSTEEKEPPVITNQNTLDAGLAMTDEYK
;
A
#
# COMPACT_ATOMS: atom_id res chain seq x y z
N MET A 1 25.84 20.70 18.70
CA MET A 1 24.79 21.35 17.87
C MET A 1 25.30 22.70 17.45
N TRP A 2 25.15 23.06 16.18
CA TRP A 2 25.46 24.42 15.69
C TRP A 2 24.52 24.80 14.56
N PHE A 3 24.42 26.10 14.29
CA PHE A 3 23.68 26.67 13.17
C PHE A 3 24.68 27.08 12.08
N GLU A 4 24.35 26.79 10.82
CA GLU A 4 25.15 27.15 9.65
C GLU A 4 24.28 27.90 8.64
N GLU A 5 24.75 29.06 8.19
CA GLU A 5 24.16 29.83 7.11
C GLU A 5 25.05 29.70 5.87
N GLN A 6 24.44 29.27 4.77
CA GLN A 6 25.01 29.42 3.44
C GLN A 6 24.40 30.68 2.82
N VAL A 7 25.17 31.77 2.87
CA VAL A 7 24.74 33.11 2.46
C VAL A 7 24.11 33.07 1.06
N GLY A 8 22.85 33.51 0.98
CA GLY A 8 22.08 33.60 -0.27
C GLY A 8 21.44 32.30 -0.77
N THR A 9 21.58 31.18 -0.04
CA THR A 9 21.07 29.89 -0.50
C THR A 9 20.22 29.15 0.53
N ASN A 10 20.73 28.90 1.75
CA ASN A 10 20.02 28.11 2.75
C ASN A 10 20.59 28.31 4.16
N HIS A 11 19.78 28.01 5.18
CA HIS A 11 20.21 27.89 6.57
C HIS A 11 19.95 26.47 7.08
N ARG A 12 20.80 25.96 7.97
CA ARG A 12 20.60 24.63 8.57
C ARG A 12 21.02 24.56 10.03
N LEU A 13 20.24 23.83 10.83
CA LEU A 13 20.62 23.42 12.18
C LEU A 13 21.24 22.02 12.13
N ILE A 14 22.40 21.83 12.75
CA ILE A 14 23.13 20.56 12.73
C ILE A 14 23.25 19.99 14.14
N LEU A 15 22.78 18.75 14.29
CA LEU A 15 23.01 17.90 15.46
C LEU A 15 24.11 16.89 15.14
N SER A 16 25.14 16.83 15.98
CA SER A 16 26.25 15.89 15.85
C SER A 16 26.38 15.04 17.12
N VAL A 17 26.52 13.73 16.95
CA VAL A 17 26.81 12.81 18.06
C VAL A 17 28.00 11.93 17.70
N GLY A 18 28.94 11.81 18.64
CA GLY A 18 30.11 10.95 18.53
C GLY A 18 30.33 10.19 19.84
N GLY A 19 30.79 8.95 19.74
CA GLY A 19 31.03 8.08 20.89
C GLY A 19 31.24 6.62 20.49
N PHE A 20 31.73 5.80 21.44
CA PHE A 20 31.85 4.34 21.31
C PHE A 20 32.59 3.86 20.04
N SER A 21 33.66 4.55 19.65
CA SER A 21 34.48 4.21 18.47
C SER A 21 33.70 4.21 17.14
N GLN A 22 32.54 4.88 17.09
CA GLN A 22 31.79 5.08 15.85
C GLN A 22 32.16 6.42 15.19
N PRO A 23 32.10 6.51 13.85
CA PRO A 23 32.20 7.80 13.16
C PRO A 23 31.11 8.75 13.64
N ILE A 24 31.45 10.05 13.76
CA ILE A 24 30.50 11.09 14.13
C ILE A 24 29.32 11.07 13.14
N GLN A 25 28.10 10.99 13.67
CA GLN A 25 26.87 11.06 12.88
C GLN A 25 26.31 12.48 12.91
N TYR A 26 25.70 12.90 11.82
CA TYR A 26 25.12 14.23 11.66
C TYR A 26 23.66 14.13 11.21
N TRP A 27 22.82 14.98 11.79
CA TRP A 27 21.49 15.30 11.26
C TRP A 27 21.40 16.80 11.00
N GLN A 28 20.96 17.15 9.81
CA GLN A 28 20.80 18.52 9.34
C GLN A 28 19.31 18.78 9.18
N PHE A 29 18.82 19.84 9.81
CA PHE A 29 17.46 20.35 9.64
C PHE A 29 17.56 21.60 8.76
N LEU A 30 17.00 21.53 7.57
CA LEU A 30 17.04 22.61 6.58
C LEU A 30 15.91 23.61 6.83
N ALA A 31 16.07 24.84 6.31
CA ALA A 31 15.07 25.91 6.46
C ALA A 31 13.73 25.60 5.78
N ASP A 32 13.70 24.68 4.81
CA ASP A 32 12.50 24.20 4.11
C ASP A 32 11.78 23.04 4.85
N GLY A 33 12.28 22.64 6.02
CA GLY A 33 11.71 21.57 6.83
C GLY A 33 12.23 20.16 6.49
N ASN A 34 13.10 20.02 5.48
CA ASN A 34 13.73 18.74 5.17
C ASN A 34 14.78 18.34 6.22
N ILE A 35 14.90 17.03 6.45
CA ILE A 35 15.89 16.45 7.37
C ILE A 35 16.87 15.59 6.56
N TYR A 36 18.16 15.93 6.60
CA TYR A 36 19.24 15.14 5.98
C TYR A 36 20.10 14.47 7.04
N GLY A 37 20.37 13.16 6.88
CA GLY A 37 21.25 12.40 7.77
C GLY A 37 22.57 12.00 7.11
N SER A 38 23.57 11.61 7.90
CA SER A 38 24.77 10.89 7.42
C SER A 38 24.44 9.47 6.96
N GLN A 39 25.38 8.80 6.27
CA GLN A 39 25.22 7.44 5.70
C GLN A 39 24.71 6.36 6.67
N ARG A 40 24.83 6.54 7.99
CA ARG A 40 24.37 5.59 9.02
C ARG A 40 23.38 6.21 10.02
N GLY A 41 23.03 7.48 9.86
CA GLY A 41 22.08 8.19 10.71
C GLY A 41 20.64 7.75 10.40
N SER A 42 20.28 6.53 10.78
CA SER A 42 18.94 5.99 10.55
C SER A 42 17.92 6.78 11.35
N VAL A 43 17.09 7.59 10.68
CA VAL A 43 15.80 8.01 11.24
C VAL A 43 14.82 6.90 10.91
N GLN A 44 14.39 6.16 11.93
CA GLN A 44 13.58 4.98 11.70
C GLN A 44 12.12 5.39 11.53
N PHE A 45 11.67 5.46 10.27
CA PHE A 45 10.27 5.70 9.89
C PHE A 45 9.44 4.41 9.78
N LEU A 46 10.05 3.26 10.04
CA LEU A 46 9.42 1.94 9.92
C LEU A 46 8.61 1.60 11.17
N GLY A 47 7.47 0.92 10.99
CA GLY A 47 6.65 0.45 12.09
C GLY A 47 7.35 -0.62 12.92
N THR A 48 7.47 -0.40 14.24
CA THR A 48 7.96 -1.40 15.19
C THR A 48 6.98 -2.57 15.26
N SER A 49 7.47 -3.79 15.01
CA SER A 49 6.62 -5.00 14.96
C SER A 49 7.13 -6.15 15.84
N ASP A 50 7.93 -5.86 16.87
CA ASP A 50 8.47 -6.84 17.80
C ASP A 50 7.36 -7.44 18.69
N ALA A 51 7.25 -8.77 18.75
CA ALA A 51 6.26 -9.47 19.57
C ALA A 51 6.43 -9.18 21.07
N ARG A 52 7.64 -8.89 21.54
CA ARG A 52 7.91 -8.52 22.95
C ARG A 52 7.30 -7.17 23.33
N LEU A 53 6.97 -6.35 22.33
CA LEU A 53 6.34 -5.04 22.50
C LEU A 53 4.83 -5.09 22.24
N LYS A 54 4.24 -6.29 22.17
CA LYS A 54 2.82 -6.54 21.89
C LYS A 54 2.26 -7.49 22.96
N HIS A 55 0.96 -7.41 23.21
CA HIS A 55 0.20 -8.33 24.05
C HIS A 55 -1.01 -8.85 23.28
N ASP A 56 -1.67 -9.90 23.79
CA ASP A 56 -2.90 -10.49 23.24
C ASP A 56 -2.85 -10.80 21.74
N ILE A 57 -1.75 -11.39 21.28
CA ILE A 57 -1.55 -11.74 19.88
C ILE A 57 -2.42 -12.95 19.53
N THR A 58 -3.52 -12.71 18.81
CA THR A 58 -4.42 -13.75 18.31
C THR A 58 -4.41 -13.82 16.78
N PRO A 59 -4.50 -15.03 16.17
CA PRO A 59 -4.69 -15.15 14.74
C PRO A 59 -5.98 -14.47 14.26
N THR A 60 -5.97 -13.93 13.04
CA THR A 60 -7.15 -13.43 12.33
C THR A 60 -7.33 -14.18 11.01
N ASP A 61 -8.58 -14.32 10.55
CA ASP A 61 -8.89 -14.93 9.25
C ASP A 61 -8.60 -13.98 8.07
N GLY A 62 -8.45 -12.69 8.35
CA GLY A 62 -8.18 -11.63 7.37
C GLY A 62 -9.41 -11.15 6.59
N GLN A 63 -10.62 -11.62 6.92
CA GLN A 63 -11.83 -11.27 6.16
C GLN A 63 -12.20 -9.80 6.31
N GLN A 64 -12.07 -9.25 7.51
CA GLN A 64 -12.34 -7.83 7.78
C GLN A 64 -11.45 -6.91 6.92
N SER A 65 -10.18 -7.28 6.72
CA SER A 65 -9.26 -6.53 5.87
C SER A 65 -9.70 -6.52 4.41
N VAL A 66 -10.30 -7.60 3.90
CA VAL A 66 -10.89 -7.63 2.54
C VAL A 66 -12.03 -6.61 2.43
N ASP A 67 -12.90 -6.55 3.43
CA ASP A 67 -14.08 -5.69 3.39
C ASP A 67 -13.69 -4.21 3.50
N ARG A 68 -12.70 -3.88 4.34
CA ARG A 68 -12.12 -2.53 4.42
C ARG A 68 -11.46 -2.10 3.11
N ILE A 69 -10.59 -2.93 2.53
CA ILE A 69 -9.91 -2.62 1.27
C ILE A 69 -10.91 -2.41 0.13
N LYS A 70 -12.02 -3.16 0.11
CA LYS A 70 -13.10 -2.96 -0.87
C LYS A 70 -13.87 -1.66 -0.69
N ALA A 71 -13.96 -1.16 0.54
CA ALA A 71 -14.64 0.10 0.86
C ALA A 71 -13.80 1.34 0.52
N LEU A 72 -12.49 1.19 0.24
CA LEU A 72 -11.64 2.30 -0.15
C LEU A 72 -11.91 2.75 -1.60
N GLU A 73 -12.08 4.05 -1.79
CA GLU A 73 -12.26 4.65 -3.11
C GLU A 73 -10.93 5.11 -3.68
N LEU A 74 -10.52 4.51 -4.80
CA LEU A 74 -9.30 4.92 -5.50
C LEU A 74 -9.57 6.17 -6.32
N VAL A 75 -8.74 7.19 -6.11
CA VAL A 75 -8.85 8.48 -6.78
C VAL A 75 -7.55 8.83 -7.52
N THR A 76 -7.68 9.79 -8.43
CA THR A 76 -6.53 10.50 -8.99
C THR A 76 -6.61 11.98 -8.61
N PHE A 77 -5.47 12.60 -8.34
CA PHE A 77 -5.41 13.98 -7.88
C PHE A 77 -4.11 14.66 -8.29
N VAL A 78 -4.10 15.99 -8.24
CA VAL A 78 -2.92 16.85 -8.43
C VAL A 78 -2.76 17.67 -7.15
N TYR A 79 -1.54 17.79 -6.64
CA TYR A 79 -1.30 18.65 -5.48
C TYR A 79 -1.38 20.12 -5.88
N ASN A 80 -1.96 20.95 -5.00
CA ASN A 80 -2.12 22.38 -5.27
C ASN A 80 -0.78 23.13 -5.45
N ASP A 81 0.30 22.62 -4.87
CA ASP A 81 1.66 23.18 -4.96
C ASP A 81 2.49 22.56 -6.11
N ASP A 82 1.92 21.66 -6.91
CA ASP A 82 2.63 21.02 -8.01
C ASP A 82 2.52 21.82 -9.31
N GLU A 83 3.49 22.70 -9.56
CA GLU A 83 3.57 23.51 -10.79
C GLU A 83 3.57 22.67 -12.07
N GLN A 84 4.06 21.43 -12.01
CA GLN A 84 4.11 20.51 -13.15
C GLN A 84 2.78 19.78 -13.41
N ASN A 85 1.76 20.00 -12.58
CA ASN A 85 0.44 19.37 -12.67
C ASN A 85 0.50 17.84 -12.82
N ARG A 86 1.37 17.17 -12.06
CA ARG A 86 1.54 15.71 -12.18
C ARG A 86 0.38 15.00 -11.51
N VAL A 87 -0.33 14.19 -12.30
CA VAL A 87 -1.44 13.36 -11.81
C VAL A 87 -0.90 12.20 -10.97
N ARG A 88 -1.36 12.11 -9.74
CA ARG A 88 -1.06 11.03 -8.79
C ARG A 88 -2.29 10.14 -8.57
N ARG A 89 -2.04 8.96 -8.00
CA ARG A 89 -3.03 7.94 -7.66
C ARG A 89 -2.97 7.69 -6.16
N GLY A 90 -4.11 7.47 -5.53
CA GLY A 90 -4.17 7.14 -4.11
C GLY A 90 -5.60 7.08 -3.58
N ILE A 91 -5.73 7.29 -2.28
CA ILE A 91 -7.00 7.39 -1.55
C ILE A 91 -7.03 8.71 -0.79
N ILE A 92 -8.22 9.17 -0.43
CA ILE A 92 -8.41 10.39 0.37
C ILE A 92 -8.41 10.01 1.85
N ALA A 93 -7.63 10.72 2.67
CA ALA A 93 -7.49 10.41 4.10
C ALA A 93 -8.83 10.44 4.84
N GLN A 94 -9.67 11.45 4.60
CA GLN A 94 -11.00 11.58 5.21
C GLN A 94 -11.88 10.35 4.92
N GLN A 95 -11.87 9.87 3.68
CA GLN A 95 -12.62 8.67 3.29
C GLN A 95 -12.03 7.41 3.92
N ALA A 96 -10.70 7.31 3.97
CA ALA A 96 -10.02 6.18 4.60
C ALA A 96 -10.32 6.11 6.12
N GLU A 97 -10.40 7.26 6.79
CA GLU A 97 -10.75 7.38 8.21
C GLU A 97 -12.17 6.89 8.52
N GLU A 98 -13.13 7.15 7.62
CA GLU A 98 -14.49 6.61 7.72
C GLU A 98 -14.54 5.08 7.62
N VAL A 99 -13.60 4.47 6.87
CA VAL A 99 -13.49 3.01 6.74
C VAL A 99 -12.80 2.41 7.97
N ASP A 100 -11.69 2.99 8.40
CA ASP A 100 -10.99 2.62 9.62
C ASP A 100 -10.17 3.81 10.15
N GLU A 101 -10.41 4.20 11.41
CA GLU A 101 -9.69 5.29 12.09
C GLU A 101 -8.16 5.08 12.08
N GLN A 102 -7.69 3.83 12.08
CA GLN A 102 -6.26 3.51 12.11
C GLN A 102 -5.56 3.79 10.77
N TYR A 103 -6.30 4.02 9.70
CA TYR A 103 -5.73 4.39 8.41
C TYR A 103 -5.20 5.82 8.38
N VAL A 104 -5.54 6.66 9.36
CA VAL A 104 -5.16 8.07 9.38
C VAL A 104 -4.47 8.45 10.67
N LYS A 105 -3.40 9.24 10.54
CA LYS A 105 -2.72 9.93 11.63
C LYS A 105 -3.01 11.41 11.55
N HIS A 106 -3.46 11.95 12.68
CA HIS A 106 -3.68 13.38 12.86
C HIS A 106 -2.36 14.01 13.30
N VAL A 107 -1.77 14.79 12.40
CA VAL A 107 -0.54 15.52 12.67
C VAL A 107 -0.89 16.98 12.91
N ASN A 108 -0.87 17.35 14.19
CA ASN A 108 -1.06 18.73 14.62
C ASN A 108 0.28 19.47 14.53
N ILE A 109 0.32 20.52 13.71
CA ILE A 109 1.47 21.39 13.52
C ILE A 109 1.12 22.77 14.05
N SER A 110 1.96 23.28 14.93
CA SER A 110 1.91 24.67 15.38
C SER A 110 3.17 25.38 14.91
N TYR A 111 3.03 26.48 14.19
CA TYR A 111 4.15 27.33 13.79
C TYR A 111 3.80 28.81 13.94
N LEU A 112 4.83 29.65 13.99
CA LEU A 112 4.67 31.10 14.03
C LEU A 112 4.70 31.64 12.59
N ASP A 113 3.68 32.40 12.23
CA ASP A 113 3.67 33.23 11.03
C ASP A 113 3.72 34.70 11.47
N GLY A 114 4.91 35.29 11.40
CA GLY A 114 5.23 36.56 12.07
C GLY A 114 5.04 36.45 13.59
N ASN A 115 4.17 37.29 14.16
CA ASN A 115 3.85 37.28 15.59
C ASN A 115 2.59 36.44 15.93
N LYS A 116 2.00 35.74 14.96
CA LYS A 116 0.79 34.95 15.16
C LYS A 116 1.10 33.47 15.19
N GLN A 117 0.63 32.77 16.22
CA GLN A 117 0.66 31.31 16.25
C GLN A 117 -0.45 30.76 15.34
N ILE A 118 -0.05 29.92 14.38
CA ILE A 118 -0.94 29.18 13.49
C ILE A 118 -0.90 27.72 13.93
N ASN A 119 -2.07 27.19 14.26
CA ASN A 119 -2.28 25.76 14.47
C ASN A 119 -2.96 25.19 13.23
N SER A 120 -2.40 24.14 12.66
CA SER A 120 -2.92 23.44 11.50
C SER A 120 -2.87 21.94 11.77
N GLU A 121 -3.99 21.28 11.51
CA GLU A 121 -4.06 19.83 11.49
C GLU A 121 -3.85 19.33 10.06
N ARG A 122 -3.10 18.24 9.92
CA ARG A 122 -2.92 17.52 8.65
C ARG A 122 -3.22 16.05 8.87
N LEU A 123 -4.03 15.48 7.99
CA LEU A 123 -4.29 14.05 7.94
C LEU A 123 -3.24 13.36 7.08
N GLN A 124 -2.61 12.32 7.63
CA GLN A 124 -1.61 11.51 6.94
C GLN A 124 -2.03 10.04 6.93
N LEU A 125 -1.92 9.37 5.79
CA LEU A 125 -2.22 7.94 5.71
C LEU A 125 -1.19 7.11 6.49
N ASP A 126 -1.64 6.19 7.33
CA ASP A 126 -0.79 5.15 7.90
C ASP A 126 -0.60 4.01 6.91
N ASN A 127 0.46 4.13 6.12
CA ASN A 127 0.84 3.13 5.12
C ASN A 127 1.06 1.75 5.73
N ASN A 128 1.51 1.62 6.98
CA ASN A 128 1.76 0.30 7.56
C ASN A 128 0.45 -0.46 7.78
N VAL A 129 -0.57 0.22 8.31
CA VAL A 129 -1.88 -0.40 8.57
C VAL A 129 -2.54 -0.81 7.25
N ILE A 130 -2.56 0.10 6.27
CA ILE A 130 -3.12 -0.16 4.94
C ILE A 130 -2.39 -1.33 4.25
N MET A 131 -1.05 -1.39 4.35
CA MET A 131 -0.26 -2.49 3.80
C MET A 131 -0.55 -3.83 4.49
N MET A 132 -0.78 -3.84 5.80
CA MET A 132 -1.12 -5.07 6.53
C MET A 132 -2.52 -5.57 6.15
N ASP A 133 -3.49 -4.68 5.96
CA ASP A 133 -4.81 -5.06 5.46
C ASP A 133 -4.76 -5.55 4.01
N THR A 134 -3.93 -4.91 3.17
CA THR A 134 -3.68 -5.37 1.81
C THR A 134 -3.07 -6.78 1.80
N LEU A 135 -2.08 -7.04 2.68
CA LEU A 135 -1.47 -8.36 2.82
C LEU A 135 -2.49 -9.42 3.28
N ALA A 136 -3.32 -9.09 4.26
CA ALA A 136 -4.37 -9.98 4.73
C ALA A 136 -5.39 -10.28 3.62
N ALA A 137 -5.81 -9.27 2.87
CA ALA A 137 -6.70 -9.43 1.73
C ALA A 137 -6.08 -10.35 0.65
N VAL A 138 -4.81 -10.17 0.32
CA VAL A 138 -4.08 -11.05 -0.62
C VAL A 138 -4.05 -12.49 -0.11
N LYS A 139 -3.77 -12.73 1.18
CA LYS A 139 -3.80 -14.08 1.77
C LYS A 139 -5.17 -14.74 1.66
N VAL A 140 -6.25 -13.98 1.88
CA VAL A 140 -7.62 -14.48 1.72
C VAL A 140 -7.91 -14.81 0.25
N LEU A 141 -7.49 -13.95 -0.68
CA LEU A 141 -7.67 -14.18 -2.11
C LEU A 141 -6.91 -15.43 -2.58
N ILE A 142 -5.66 -15.64 -2.15
CA ILE A 142 -4.88 -16.85 -2.46
C ILE A 142 -5.64 -18.10 -2.02
N LYS A 143 -6.12 -18.15 -0.77
CA LYS A 143 -6.91 -19.29 -0.27
C LYS A 143 -8.18 -19.53 -1.09
N ARG A 144 -8.87 -18.46 -1.49
CA ARG A 144 -10.08 -18.58 -2.31
C ARG A 144 -9.76 -19.12 -3.70
N VAL A 145 -8.65 -18.68 -4.30
CA VAL A 145 -8.17 -19.19 -5.59
C VAL A 145 -7.84 -20.68 -5.50
N GLU A 146 -7.07 -21.10 -4.49
CA GLU A 146 -6.75 -22.53 -4.27
C GLU A 146 -8.01 -23.39 -4.13
N VAL A 147 -9.01 -22.91 -3.39
CA VAL A 147 -10.30 -23.62 -3.24
C VAL A 147 -11.05 -23.70 -4.58
N LEU A 148 -11.01 -22.65 -5.40
CA LEU A 148 -11.67 -22.64 -6.71
C LEU A 148 -10.95 -23.55 -7.70
N GLU A 149 -9.63 -23.53 -7.76
CA GLU A 149 -8.80 -24.41 -8.61
C GLU A 149 -9.05 -25.90 -8.28
N ASN A 150 -9.08 -26.25 -6.99
CA ASN A 150 -9.38 -27.63 -6.57
C ASN A 150 -10.79 -28.08 -6.96
N LYS A 151 -11.78 -27.18 -6.94
CA LYS A 151 -13.15 -27.48 -7.40
C LYS A 151 -13.22 -27.67 -8.91
N LEU A 152 -12.48 -26.88 -9.68
CA LEU A 152 -12.40 -27.04 -11.14
C LEU A 152 -11.77 -28.39 -11.51
N ASN A 153 -10.61 -28.72 -10.94
CA ASN A 153 -9.92 -30.00 -11.22
C ASN A 153 -10.79 -31.22 -10.88
N SER A 154 -11.50 -31.19 -9.75
CA SER A 154 -12.41 -32.28 -9.35
C SER A 154 -13.71 -32.35 -10.17
N THR A 155 -14.01 -31.33 -10.97
CA THR A 155 -15.15 -31.30 -11.89
C THR A 155 -14.72 -31.78 -13.28
N GLU A 156 -13.52 -31.40 -13.75
CA GLU A 156 -12.93 -31.88 -15.00
C GLU A 156 -12.67 -33.39 -15.00
N GLU A 157 -12.27 -33.97 -13.86
CA GLU A 157 -12.13 -35.44 -13.72
C GLU A 157 -13.46 -36.20 -13.81
N LYS A 158 -14.62 -35.53 -13.70
CA LYS A 158 -15.96 -36.15 -13.73
C LYS A 158 -16.65 -36.09 -15.08
N GLU A 159 -16.13 -35.35 -16.05
CA GLU A 159 -16.66 -35.38 -17.41
C GLU A 159 -16.16 -36.65 -18.13
N PRO A 160 -17.04 -37.59 -18.52
CA PRO A 160 -16.61 -38.75 -19.30
C PRO A 160 -16.06 -38.29 -20.66
N PRO A 161 -15.07 -38.98 -21.25
CA PRO A 161 -14.56 -38.63 -22.56
C PRO A 161 -15.72 -38.61 -23.56
N VAL A 162 -15.90 -37.48 -24.24
CA VAL A 162 -16.85 -37.35 -25.33
C VAL A 162 -16.43 -38.34 -26.42
N ILE A 163 -17.08 -39.50 -26.46
CA ILE A 163 -16.96 -40.43 -27.59
C ILE A 163 -17.70 -39.79 -28.75
N THR A 164 -16.99 -39.00 -29.56
CA THR A 164 -17.47 -38.60 -30.88
C THR A 164 -17.48 -39.85 -31.76
N ASN A 165 -18.63 -40.50 -31.87
CA ASN A 165 -18.85 -41.55 -32.86
C ASN A 165 -18.71 -40.93 -34.25
N GLN A 166 -17.60 -41.22 -34.94
CA GLN A 166 -17.32 -40.78 -36.32
C GLN A 166 -18.21 -41.47 -37.39
N ASN A 167 -19.20 -42.29 -37.01
CA ASN A 167 -19.91 -43.16 -37.95
C ASN A 167 -21.26 -42.62 -38.48
N THR A 168 -21.60 -41.34 -38.30
CA THR A 168 -22.88 -40.80 -38.81
C THR A 168 -22.76 -40.03 -40.12
N LEU A 169 -21.58 -39.94 -40.74
CA LEU A 169 -21.38 -39.23 -42.01
C LEU A 169 -21.52 -40.13 -43.25
N ASP A 170 -21.38 -41.45 -43.12
CA ASP A 170 -21.43 -42.38 -44.27
C ASP A 170 -22.84 -42.88 -44.64
N ALA A 171 -23.87 -42.57 -43.85
CA ALA A 171 -25.26 -42.95 -44.15
C ALA A 171 -26.00 -41.93 -45.05
N GLY A 172 -25.43 -40.74 -45.27
CA GLY A 172 -26.06 -39.65 -46.02
C GLY A 172 -25.70 -39.57 -47.51
N LEU A 173 -24.69 -40.33 -47.97
CA LEU A 173 -24.18 -40.23 -49.34
C LEU A 173 -24.61 -41.37 -50.27
N ALA A 174 -25.37 -42.36 -49.77
CA ALA A 174 -25.73 -43.57 -50.54
C ALA A 174 -27.13 -43.54 -51.18
N MET A 175 -27.86 -42.41 -51.15
CA MET A 175 -29.29 -42.36 -51.54
C MET A 175 -29.63 -41.29 -52.59
N THR A 176 -28.73 -40.98 -53.54
CA THR A 176 -29.00 -39.98 -54.60
C THR A 176 -28.70 -40.40 -56.04
N ASP A 177 -28.34 -41.65 -56.32
CA ASP A 177 -28.00 -42.10 -57.69
C ASP A 177 -29.04 -43.03 -58.35
N GLU A 178 -30.32 -42.85 -58.04
CA GLU A 178 -31.40 -43.39 -58.87
C GLU A 178 -32.51 -42.34 -59.01
N TYR A 179 -32.52 -41.58 -60.11
CA TYR A 179 -33.70 -41.28 -60.95
C TYR A 179 -33.39 -40.16 -61.97
N LYS A 180 -33.27 -40.60 -63.24
CA LYS A 180 -33.38 -39.87 -64.53
C LYS A 180 -32.24 -38.97 -64.99
#